data_AF-A0A1W1ZWN6-F1
#
_entry.id   AF-A0A1W1ZWN6-F1
#
_cell.length_a   1.000
_cell.length_b   1.000
_cell.length_c   1.000
_cell.angle_alpha   90.00
_cell.angle_beta   90.00
_cell.angle_gamma   90.00
#
_symmetry.space_group_name_H-M   'P 1'
#
loop_
_entity.id
_entity.type
_entity.pdbx_description
1 polymer ?
#
loop_
_entity_poly.entity_id
_entity_poly.type
_entity_poly.pdbx_seq_one_letter_code
_entity_poly.pdbx_strand_id
1 'polypeptide(L)'
;MRPNGLKLYATCAMLALAALAPVLWPGYVLVYDMVFTPEQPLNAAAFGLGDALPRAVPVDAVVALMTQVVPGQLVQKLALLAIVFAGALGAGLLVPTDNTGVRIVAAVAYSWNAYVAERLFIGHWTLLLGYAALPWVAMAGLRMRDGEPHAWTRLVLACLPAVLSAPGGILALGTALATAGRRKAWQVMAIGVVLNAPWWVPSLLHDGLSDPAGVEAFSARGENWGGPVLSVLGLGGIWNAEVVPVSRANPMLPVLTVLLLGAAVFGLRELSKRLPVWPLAGLGVLGAVLALLAVLPGGVAVLETLIEHVPGAGLLRDSQKWVAWLALPFAIGLAVAVERLRARLLVAVLLLGLLPDLAWGGFGRLEPVHYPADWAAVREKLVDQPGDVAVYPLSAFRRFDWNDRRTQLDPAPRYLPGTTVVDDSLLVGGKVVAGEDPRAARLRDGDLSGIGWVLVERGTPGRVDENLLARLEKVHDGPDLALYRVPGAVPDEPNGPPAAPVVLAWVAAGSLIGTSLLWRRLPVGRFAAPRPEE
;
A
#
# COMPACT_ATOMS: atom_id res chain seq x y z
N MET A 1 0.70 31.45 -7.07
CA MET A 1 1.81 30.48 -7.30
C MET A 1 3.10 31.26 -7.44
N ARG A 2 4.19 30.88 -6.74
CA ARG A 2 5.50 31.52 -6.98
C ARG A 2 5.93 31.22 -8.44
N PRO A 3 6.53 32.18 -9.18
CA PRO A 3 6.88 32.01 -10.60
C PRO A 3 7.81 30.82 -10.89
N ASN A 4 8.55 30.34 -9.89
CA ASN A 4 9.43 29.16 -9.97
C ASN A 4 8.75 27.81 -9.68
N GLY A 5 7.46 27.82 -9.31
CA GLY A 5 6.71 26.59 -9.00
C GLY A 5 6.44 25.74 -10.23
N LEU A 6 6.16 26.36 -11.38
CA LEU A 6 5.74 25.67 -12.60
C LEU A 6 6.73 24.59 -13.05
N LYS A 7 8.04 24.88 -12.96
CA LYS A 7 9.10 23.92 -13.32
C LYS A 7 9.09 22.67 -12.43
N LEU A 8 8.82 22.80 -11.13
CA LEU A 8 8.71 21.66 -10.23
C LEU A 8 7.47 20.82 -10.57
N TYR A 9 6.31 21.46 -10.72
CA TYR A 9 5.07 20.76 -11.10
C TYR A 9 5.21 20.01 -12.43
N ALA A 10 5.78 20.67 -13.45
CA ALA A 10 6.06 20.06 -14.75
C ALA A 10 7.01 18.87 -14.61
N THR A 11 8.07 18.98 -13.79
CA THR A 11 8.99 17.87 -13.55
C THR A 11 8.32 16.69 -12.87
N CYS A 12 7.50 16.92 -11.84
CA CYS A 12 6.75 15.84 -11.18
C CYS A 12 5.77 15.16 -12.14
N ALA A 13 5.10 15.93 -13.02
CA ALA A 13 4.23 15.37 -14.05
C ALA A 13 5.02 14.55 -15.08
N MET A 14 6.18 15.04 -15.53
CA MET A 14 7.06 14.30 -16.43
C MET A 14 7.60 13.02 -15.80
N LEU A 15 7.94 13.02 -14.50
CA LEU A 15 8.35 11.80 -13.79
C LEU A 15 7.20 10.78 -13.73
N ALA A 16 5.99 11.21 -13.42
CA ALA A 16 4.81 10.35 -13.40
C ALA A 16 4.53 9.75 -14.78
N LEU A 17 4.57 10.56 -15.85
CA LEU A 17 4.41 10.09 -17.22
C LEU A 17 5.56 9.18 -17.66
N ALA A 18 6.81 9.52 -17.34
CA ALA A 18 7.96 8.70 -17.67
C ALA A 18 7.88 7.32 -17.00
N ALA A 19 7.37 7.24 -15.77
CA ALA A 19 7.18 5.98 -15.06
C ALA A 19 5.94 5.20 -15.53
N LEU A 20 4.83 5.88 -15.85
CA LEU A 20 3.51 5.25 -15.97
C LEU A 20 2.82 5.47 -17.31
N ALA A 21 3.45 6.03 -18.34
CA ALA A 21 2.76 6.33 -19.60
C ALA A 21 1.96 5.13 -20.13
N PRO A 22 2.52 3.91 -20.30
CA PRO A 22 1.78 2.72 -20.77
C PRO A 22 0.57 2.33 -19.91
N VAL A 23 0.65 2.57 -18.60
CA VAL A 23 -0.42 2.26 -17.63
C VAL A 23 -1.70 3.07 -17.92
N LEU A 24 -1.59 4.20 -18.62
CA LEU A 24 -2.73 5.07 -18.90
C LEU A 24 -3.64 4.55 -20.02
N TRP A 25 -3.18 3.58 -20.81
CA TRP A 25 -4.00 2.94 -21.85
C TRP A 25 -5.26 2.26 -21.27
N PRO A 26 -6.36 2.15 -22.03
CA PRO A 26 -7.59 1.50 -21.56
C PRO A 26 -7.35 0.08 -21.02
N GLY A 27 -8.05 -0.26 -19.92
CA GLY A 27 -7.86 -1.53 -19.21
C GLY A 27 -7.39 -1.34 -17.76
N TYR A 28 -7.00 -2.46 -17.15
CA TYR A 28 -6.59 -2.60 -15.76
C TYR A 28 -5.18 -3.15 -15.68
N VAL A 29 -4.34 -2.58 -14.82
CA VAL A 29 -3.06 -3.22 -14.49
C VAL A 29 -3.30 -4.24 -13.40
N LEU A 30 -3.22 -5.52 -13.77
CA LEU A 30 -3.50 -6.64 -12.87
C LEU A 30 -2.21 -7.42 -12.59
N VAL A 31 -1.56 -7.10 -11.46
CA VAL A 31 -0.25 -7.66 -11.10
C VAL A 31 -0.15 -7.79 -9.59
N TYR A 32 0.15 -8.99 -9.12
CA TYR A 32 0.23 -9.36 -7.71
C TYR A 32 -0.96 -8.77 -6.93
N ASP A 33 -0.71 -7.88 -5.97
CA ASP A 33 -1.77 -7.33 -5.12
C ASP A 33 -2.59 -6.21 -5.78
N MET A 34 -2.16 -5.74 -6.96
CA MET A 34 -2.85 -4.71 -7.72
C MET A 34 -3.98 -5.33 -8.52
N VAL A 35 -5.15 -5.43 -7.89
CA VAL A 35 -6.37 -5.92 -8.52
C VAL A 35 -7.49 -4.91 -8.31
N PHE A 36 -7.88 -4.28 -9.41
CA PHE A 36 -9.01 -3.36 -9.51
C PHE A 36 -10.03 -3.96 -10.46
N THR A 37 -11.31 -3.73 -10.18
CA THR A 37 -12.43 -4.23 -10.99
C THR A 37 -13.23 -3.07 -11.57
N PRO A 38 -14.08 -3.29 -12.58
CA PRO A 38 -14.96 -2.25 -13.13
C PRO A 38 -15.80 -1.55 -12.08
N GLU A 39 -16.40 -2.34 -11.21
CA GLU A 39 -17.20 -1.89 -10.09
C GLU A 39 -16.97 -2.86 -8.93
N GLN A 40 -16.36 -2.35 -7.86
CA GLN A 40 -16.08 -3.17 -6.70
C GLN A 40 -17.34 -3.21 -5.81
N PRO A 41 -17.82 -4.40 -5.43
CA PRO A 41 -19.04 -4.55 -4.66
C PRO A 41 -18.90 -3.95 -3.26
N LEU A 42 -19.97 -3.30 -2.81
CA LEU A 42 -20.06 -2.77 -1.45
C LEU A 42 -20.67 -3.85 -0.55
N ASN A 43 -19.82 -4.57 0.18
CA ASN A 43 -20.23 -5.67 1.06
C ASN A 43 -19.75 -5.46 2.51
N ALA A 44 -20.23 -6.30 3.43
CA ALA A 44 -19.87 -6.24 4.84
C ALA A 44 -18.35 -6.42 5.07
N ALA A 45 -17.72 -7.30 4.30
CA ALA A 45 -16.27 -7.54 4.38
C ALA A 45 -15.44 -6.28 4.09
N ALA A 46 -15.86 -5.44 3.14
CA ALA A 46 -15.20 -4.18 2.83
C ALA A 46 -15.10 -3.21 4.02
N PHE A 47 -16.04 -3.30 4.98
CA PHE A 47 -16.07 -2.50 6.21
C PHE A 47 -15.41 -3.20 7.41
N GLY A 48 -14.91 -4.42 7.26
CA GLY A 48 -14.33 -5.22 8.34
C GLY A 48 -15.35 -6.02 9.16
N LEU A 49 -16.47 -6.38 8.54
CA LEU A 49 -17.52 -7.22 9.14
C LEU A 49 -17.57 -8.63 8.52
N GLY A 50 -16.57 -9.00 7.72
CA GLY A 50 -16.48 -10.33 7.08
C GLY A 50 -15.77 -11.35 7.97
N ASP A 51 -15.79 -12.61 7.56
CA ASP A 51 -15.18 -13.73 8.30
C ASP A 51 -13.64 -13.74 8.23
N ALA A 52 -13.07 -13.25 7.13
CA ALA A 52 -11.63 -13.19 6.92
C ALA A 52 -10.99 -11.97 7.60
N LEU A 53 -9.68 -12.05 7.92
CA LEU A 53 -8.96 -10.92 8.50
C LEU A 53 -9.10 -9.65 7.63
N PRO A 54 -9.33 -8.46 8.24
CA PRO A 54 -9.65 -7.22 7.54
C PRO A 54 -8.42 -6.55 6.90
N ARG A 55 -7.64 -7.30 6.11
CA ARG A 55 -6.37 -6.87 5.49
C ARG A 55 -6.54 -5.75 4.47
N ALA A 56 -7.72 -5.67 3.86
CA ALA A 56 -8.06 -4.67 2.85
C ALA A 56 -9.01 -3.58 3.39
N VAL A 57 -9.23 -3.51 4.70
CA VAL A 57 -9.97 -2.41 5.33
C VAL A 57 -8.99 -1.29 5.68
N PRO A 58 -9.27 -0.01 5.36
CA PRO A 58 -10.50 0.51 4.74
C PRO A 58 -10.45 0.62 3.21
N VAL A 59 -9.36 0.20 2.54
CA VAL A 59 -9.21 0.43 1.09
C VAL A 59 -10.37 -0.13 0.26
N ASP A 60 -10.83 -1.35 0.54
CA ASP A 60 -11.90 -1.96 -0.25
C ASP A 60 -13.21 -1.19 -0.13
N ALA A 61 -13.57 -0.70 1.07
CA ALA A 61 -14.74 0.18 1.24
C ALA A 61 -14.56 1.50 0.49
N VAL A 62 -13.37 2.11 0.53
CA VAL A 62 -13.10 3.36 -0.21
C VAL A 62 -13.20 3.14 -1.72
N VAL A 63 -12.61 2.07 -2.25
CA VAL A 63 -12.65 1.76 -3.69
C VAL A 63 -14.06 1.37 -4.12
N ALA A 64 -14.78 0.55 -3.35
CA ALA A 64 -16.18 0.24 -3.60
C ALA A 64 -17.03 1.51 -3.70
N LEU A 65 -16.90 2.44 -2.73
CA LEU A 65 -17.61 3.73 -2.76
C LEU A 65 -17.21 4.62 -3.95
N MET A 66 -15.93 4.66 -4.30
CA MET A 66 -15.46 5.43 -5.46
C MET A 66 -15.98 4.86 -6.78
N THR A 67 -16.05 3.54 -6.89
CA THR A 67 -16.46 2.85 -8.12
C THR A 67 -17.94 2.92 -8.41
N GLN A 68 -18.75 3.37 -7.44
CA GLN A 68 -20.16 3.74 -7.67
C GLN A 68 -20.34 4.96 -8.59
N VAL A 69 -19.32 5.82 -8.68
CA VAL A 69 -19.41 7.10 -9.43
C VAL A 69 -18.29 7.31 -10.43
N VAL A 70 -17.15 6.63 -10.27
CA VAL A 70 -16.00 6.70 -11.19
C VAL A 70 -15.64 5.28 -11.64
N PRO A 71 -15.51 5.00 -12.95
CA PRO A 71 -15.06 3.70 -13.44
C PRO A 71 -13.77 3.23 -12.76
N GLY A 72 -13.70 1.97 -12.33
CA GLY A 72 -12.55 1.46 -11.56
C GLY A 72 -11.18 1.64 -12.22
N GLN A 73 -11.11 1.56 -13.55
CA GLN A 73 -9.86 1.83 -14.28
C GLN A 73 -9.35 3.27 -14.06
N LEU A 74 -10.25 4.25 -13.93
CA LEU A 74 -9.86 5.63 -13.67
C LEU A 74 -9.42 5.80 -12.21
N VAL A 75 -10.09 5.14 -11.27
CA VAL A 75 -9.67 5.11 -9.87
C VAL A 75 -8.23 4.58 -9.76
N GLN A 76 -7.95 3.45 -10.42
CA GLN A 76 -6.60 2.87 -10.46
C GLN A 76 -5.57 3.85 -11.05
N LYS A 77 -5.83 4.37 -12.25
CA LYS A 77 -4.88 5.27 -12.94
C LYS A 77 -4.60 6.54 -12.15
N LEU A 78 -5.63 7.13 -11.54
CA LEU A 78 -5.47 8.31 -10.69
C LEU A 78 -4.65 7.99 -9.43
N ALA A 79 -4.88 6.83 -8.80
CA ALA A 79 -4.09 6.40 -7.66
C ALA A 79 -2.61 6.23 -8.03
N LEU A 80 -2.32 5.54 -9.14
CA LEU A 80 -0.95 5.30 -9.61
C LEU A 80 -0.23 6.61 -9.98
N LEU A 81 -0.89 7.51 -10.70
CA LEU A 81 -0.35 8.84 -10.99
C LEU A 81 -0.10 9.65 -9.71
N ALA A 82 -1.02 9.58 -8.74
CA ALA A 82 -0.89 10.30 -7.48
C ALA A 82 0.32 9.83 -6.66
N ILE A 83 0.65 8.53 -6.66
CA ILE A 83 1.83 7.99 -5.97
C ILE A 83 3.09 8.73 -6.41
N VAL A 84 3.35 8.76 -7.72
CA VAL A 84 4.58 9.36 -8.26
C VAL A 84 4.52 10.89 -8.15
N PHE A 85 3.42 11.51 -8.61
CA PHE A 85 3.30 12.96 -8.67
C PHE A 85 3.28 13.61 -7.29
N ALA A 86 2.40 13.15 -6.39
CA ALA A 86 2.25 13.75 -5.07
C ALA A 86 3.44 13.45 -4.17
N GLY A 87 4.04 12.26 -4.27
CA GLY A 87 5.28 11.92 -3.56
C GLY A 87 6.44 12.83 -3.99
N ALA A 88 6.69 12.92 -5.30
CA ALA A 88 7.74 13.77 -5.87
C ALA A 88 7.55 15.25 -5.47
N LEU A 89 6.33 15.77 -5.64
CA LEU A 89 6.00 17.15 -5.30
C LEU A 89 6.15 17.42 -3.81
N GLY A 90 5.63 16.52 -2.96
CA GLY A 90 5.72 16.65 -1.51
C GLY A 90 7.16 16.72 -1.02
N ALA A 91 8.03 15.81 -1.51
CA ALA A 91 9.44 15.80 -1.15
C ALA A 91 10.16 17.07 -1.62
N GLY A 92 9.89 17.53 -2.85
CA GLY A 92 10.43 18.78 -3.38
C GLY A 92 9.98 20.02 -2.59
N LEU A 93 8.72 20.07 -2.16
CA LEU A 93 8.18 21.19 -1.38
C LEU A 93 8.64 21.21 0.08
N LEU A 94 8.99 20.04 0.65
CA LEU A 94 9.48 19.93 2.02
C LEU A 94 10.86 20.57 2.21
N VAL A 95 11.69 20.64 1.17
CA VAL A 95 13.04 21.24 1.26
C VAL A 95 12.95 22.77 1.40
N PRO A 96 13.49 23.37 2.49
CA PRO A 96 13.43 24.81 2.74
C PRO A 96 14.51 25.55 1.92
N THR A 97 14.30 25.63 0.61
CA THR A 97 15.13 26.37 -0.36
C THR A 97 14.27 27.01 -1.43
N ASP A 98 14.73 28.15 -1.98
CA ASP A 98 14.11 28.78 -3.14
C ASP A 98 14.67 28.25 -4.47
N ASN A 99 15.69 27.38 -4.43
CA ASN A 99 16.29 26.80 -5.62
C ASN A 99 15.47 25.63 -6.18
N THR A 100 14.82 25.83 -7.32
CA THR A 100 14.01 24.77 -7.95
C THR A 100 14.80 23.52 -8.30
N GLY A 101 16.08 23.64 -8.70
CA GLY A 101 16.90 22.48 -9.04
C GLY A 101 17.15 21.56 -7.84
N VAL A 102 17.28 22.14 -6.64
CA VAL A 102 17.40 21.37 -5.39
C VAL A 102 16.11 20.62 -5.08
N ARG A 103 14.96 21.28 -5.25
CA ARG A 103 13.64 20.66 -5.06
C ARG A 103 13.39 19.52 -6.05
N ILE A 104 13.86 19.68 -7.29
CA ILE A 104 13.81 18.62 -8.32
C ILE A 104 14.63 17.41 -7.88
N VAL A 105 15.82 17.60 -7.31
CA VAL A 105 16.63 16.46 -6.83
C VAL A 105 15.93 15.70 -5.71
N ALA A 106 15.30 16.40 -4.75
CA ALA A 106 14.47 15.74 -3.73
C ALA A 106 13.29 14.98 -4.35
N ALA A 107 12.61 15.60 -5.33
CA ALA A 107 11.50 14.98 -6.04
C ALA A 107 11.90 13.69 -6.76
N VAL A 108 13.02 13.72 -7.50
CA VAL A 108 13.57 12.55 -8.21
C VAL A 108 14.02 11.49 -7.20
N ALA A 109 14.83 11.83 -6.20
CA ALA A 109 15.33 10.87 -5.22
C ALA A 109 14.21 10.15 -4.45
N TYR A 110 13.11 10.85 -4.18
CA TYR A 110 11.97 10.29 -3.45
C TYR A 110 11.01 9.48 -4.33
N SER A 111 10.84 9.81 -5.60
CA SER A 111 9.88 9.12 -6.47
C SER A 111 10.49 8.09 -7.42
N TRP A 112 11.79 8.21 -7.71
CA TRP A 112 12.54 7.36 -8.63
C TRP A 112 13.61 6.56 -7.87
N ASN A 113 13.17 5.57 -7.10
CA ASN A 113 14.05 4.71 -6.30
C ASN A 113 13.51 3.27 -6.24
N ALA A 114 14.35 2.36 -5.73
CA ALA A 114 14.05 0.93 -5.69
C ALA A 114 12.79 0.60 -4.88
N TYR A 115 12.56 1.31 -3.76
CA TYR A 115 11.36 1.10 -2.95
C TYR A 115 10.08 1.33 -3.77
N VAL A 116 10.04 2.43 -4.52
CA VAL A 116 8.89 2.73 -5.40
C VAL A 116 8.75 1.68 -6.49
N ALA A 117 9.84 1.31 -7.16
CA ALA A 117 9.79 0.33 -8.26
C ALA A 117 9.36 -1.07 -7.80
N GLU A 118 10.04 -1.62 -6.80
CA GLU A 118 9.74 -2.95 -6.25
C GLU A 118 8.31 -3.04 -5.73
N ARG A 119 7.85 -2.01 -4.98
CA ARG A 119 6.50 -1.99 -4.42
C ARG A 119 5.42 -1.72 -5.46
N LEU A 120 5.74 -1.03 -6.55
CA LEU A 120 4.83 -0.84 -7.66
C LEU A 120 4.67 -2.14 -8.46
N PHE A 121 5.77 -2.86 -8.73
CA PHE A 121 5.77 -4.11 -9.48
C PHE A 121 5.14 -5.28 -8.73
N ILE A 122 5.20 -5.29 -7.39
CA ILE A 122 4.43 -6.26 -6.58
C ILE A 122 2.99 -5.80 -6.31
N GLY A 123 2.59 -4.62 -6.79
CA GLY A 123 1.22 -4.14 -6.67
C GLY A 123 0.82 -3.56 -5.31
N HIS A 124 1.77 -3.20 -4.44
CA HIS A 124 1.51 -2.56 -3.14
C HIS A 124 1.14 -1.07 -3.26
N TRP A 125 0.13 -0.75 -4.08
CA TRP A 125 -0.25 0.62 -4.42
C TRP A 125 -0.78 1.43 -3.22
N THR A 126 -1.48 0.80 -2.27
CA THR A 126 -1.98 1.47 -1.05
C THR A 126 -0.84 1.87 -0.10
N LEU A 127 0.14 0.99 0.06
CA LEU A 127 1.37 1.28 0.80
C LEU A 127 2.11 2.44 0.14
N LEU A 128 2.18 2.46 -1.20
CA LEU A 128 2.81 3.53 -1.95
C LEU A 128 2.05 4.87 -1.90
N LEU A 129 0.72 4.86 -1.76
CA LEU A 129 -0.04 6.08 -1.43
C LEU A 129 0.34 6.61 -0.05
N GLY A 130 0.52 5.73 0.93
CA GLY A 130 1.02 6.09 2.25
C GLY A 130 2.46 6.62 2.22
N TYR A 131 3.33 6.01 1.43
CA TYR A 131 4.66 6.52 1.13
C TYR A 131 4.60 7.93 0.53
N ALA A 132 3.85 8.11 -0.55
CA ALA A 132 3.69 9.40 -1.23
C ALA A 132 3.13 10.50 -0.30
N ALA A 133 2.38 10.13 0.73
CA ALA A 133 1.85 11.04 1.74
C ALA A 133 2.87 11.50 2.78
N LEU A 134 3.96 10.76 3.03
CA LEU A 134 4.90 11.06 4.13
C LEU A 134 5.51 12.48 4.08
N PRO A 135 5.92 13.04 2.93
CA PRO A 135 6.39 14.42 2.88
C PRO A 135 5.31 15.42 3.31
N TRP A 136 4.04 15.16 2.97
CA TRP A 136 2.90 16.01 3.34
C TRP A 136 2.57 15.90 4.82
N VAL A 137 2.63 14.69 5.36
CA VAL A 137 2.51 14.42 6.80
C VAL A 137 3.63 15.12 7.57
N ALA A 138 4.87 15.05 7.08
CA ALA A 138 6.00 15.75 7.67
C ALA A 138 5.82 17.27 7.67
N MET A 139 5.37 17.86 6.57
CA MET A 139 5.05 19.29 6.49
C MET A 139 3.92 19.67 7.48
N ALA A 140 2.87 18.86 7.58
CA ALA A 140 1.77 19.11 8.52
C ALA A 140 2.22 18.99 9.99
N GLY A 141 3.06 18.00 10.30
CA GLY A 141 3.65 17.83 11.62
C GLY A 141 4.55 19.01 12.00
N LEU A 142 5.42 19.48 11.10
CA LEU A 142 6.24 20.68 11.35
C LEU A 142 5.37 21.91 11.66
N ARG A 143 4.26 22.12 10.94
CA ARG A 143 3.31 23.20 11.25
C ARG A 143 2.66 23.05 12.62
N MET A 144 2.36 21.82 13.04
CA MET A 144 1.87 21.56 14.41
C MET A 144 2.92 21.88 15.47
N ARG A 145 4.19 21.54 15.20
CA ARG A 145 5.33 21.88 16.07
C ARG A 145 5.45 23.39 16.24
N ASP A 146 5.29 24.14 15.14
CA ASP A 146 5.38 25.60 15.12
C ASP A 146 4.15 26.29 15.73
N GLY A 147 3.12 25.52 16.13
CA GLY A 147 1.92 26.04 16.76
C GLY A 147 0.97 26.75 15.79
N GLU A 148 1.08 26.49 14.49
CA GLU A 148 0.18 27.09 13.51
C GLU A 148 -1.30 26.74 13.83
N PRO A 149 -2.20 27.74 13.82
CA PRO A 149 -3.63 27.51 14.03
C PRO A 149 -4.19 26.46 13.06
N HIS A 150 -4.97 25.53 13.58
CA HIS A 150 -5.63 24.45 12.81
C HIS A 150 -4.68 23.52 12.03
N ALA A 151 -3.37 23.49 12.33
CA ALA A 151 -2.42 22.60 11.66
C ALA A 151 -2.80 21.12 11.76
N TRP A 152 -3.49 20.72 12.84
CA TRP A 152 -4.01 19.37 13.04
C TRP A 152 -4.96 18.92 11.91
N THR A 153 -5.76 19.82 11.33
CA THR A 153 -6.65 19.51 10.20
C THR A 153 -5.86 19.14 8.94
N ARG A 154 -4.70 19.78 8.74
CA ARG A 154 -3.80 19.46 7.63
C ARG A 154 -3.12 18.12 7.84
N LEU A 155 -2.81 17.78 9.09
CA LEU A 155 -2.27 16.46 9.44
C LEU A 155 -3.30 15.38 9.13
N VAL A 156 -4.55 15.53 9.58
CA VAL A 156 -5.64 14.58 9.28
C VAL A 156 -5.75 14.34 7.78
N LEU A 157 -5.81 15.42 6.98
CA LEU A 157 -5.96 15.33 5.53
C LEU A 157 -4.72 14.74 4.83
N ALA A 158 -3.52 15.03 5.34
CA ALA A 158 -2.28 14.46 4.81
C ALA A 158 -2.16 12.96 5.12
N CYS A 159 -2.78 12.47 6.20
CA CYS A 159 -2.75 11.04 6.56
C CYS A 159 -3.74 10.19 5.75
N LEU A 160 -4.75 10.76 5.08
CA LEU A 160 -5.82 10.00 4.42
C LEU A 160 -5.33 8.94 3.43
N PRO A 161 -4.39 9.24 2.49
CA PRO A 161 -3.90 8.22 1.58
C PRO A 161 -3.14 7.11 2.30
N ALA A 162 -2.54 7.41 3.45
CA ALA A 162 -1.73 6.48 4.21
C ALA A 162 -2.57 5.49 5.01
N VAL A 163 -3.66 5.94 5.62
CA VAL A 163 -4.55 5.09 6.43
C VAL A 163 -5.43 4.15 5.61
N LEU A 164 -5.31 4.17 4.27
CA LEU A 164 -5.89 3.14 3.39
C LEU A 164 -5.24 1.76 3.60
N SER A 165 -4.08 1.69 4.26
CA SER A 165 -3.46 0.43 4.65
C SER A 165 -2.94 0.53 6.09
N ALA A 166 -2.97 -0.59 6.83
CA ALA A 166 -2.39 -0.68 8.16
C ALA A 166 -0.91 -0.21 8.23
N PRO A 167 0.01 -0.71 7.37
CA PRO A 167 1.40 -0.22 7.39
C PRO A 167 1.50 1.27 7.01
N GLY A 168 0.74 1.75 6.02
CA GLY A 168 0.74 3.16 5.64
C GLY A 168 0.32 4.08 6.78
N GLY A 169 -0.72 3.71 7.53
CA GLY A 169 -1.18 4.46 8.69
C GLY A 169 -0.14 4.56 9.81
N ILE A 170 0.61 3.48 10.07
CA ILE A 170 1.72 3.48 11.02
C ILE A 170 2.88 4.34 10.50
N LEU A 171 3.20 4.25 9.20
CA LEU A 171 4.23 5.09 8.59
C LEU A 171 3.91 6.59 8.74
N ALA A 172 2.65 6.97 8.52
CA ALA A 172 2.18 8.34 8.72
C ALA A 172 2.24 8.76 10.19
N LEU A 173 1.78 7.92 11.12
CA LEU A 173 1.85 8.19 12.56
C LEU A 173 3.30 8.42 13.02
N GLY A 174 4.23 7.54 12.66
CA GLY A 174 5.65 7.69 12.99
C GLY A 174 6.25 8.99 12.43
N THR A 175 5.95 9.30 11.17
CA THR A 175 6.41 10.53 10.50
C THR A 175 5.85 11.78 11.18
N ALA A 176 4.57 11.77 11.56
CA ALA A 176 3.91 12.84 12.28
C ALA A 176 4.50 13.05 13.68
N LEU A 177 4.79 11.97 14.42
CA LEU A 177 5.41 12.03 15.75
C LEU A 177 6.83 12.60 15.68
N ALA A 178 7.62 12.19 14.68
CA ALA A 178 8.96 12.70 14.45
C ALA A 178 8.96 14.23 14.15
N THR A 179 7.91 14.74 13.51
CA THR A 179 7.86 16.12 13.00
C THR A 179 7.06 17.10 13.86
N ALA A 180 6.05 16.64 14.59
CA ALA A 180 5.23 17.50 15.47
C ALA A 180 5.89 17.81 16.82
N GLY A 181 6.86 17.00 17.23
CA GLY A 181 7.58 17.17 18.48
C GLY A 181 6.79 16.75 19.72
N ARG A 182 7.51 16.60 20.85
CA ARG A 182 6.98 15.97 22.08
C ARG A 182 5.72 16.64 22.65
N ARG A 183 5.63 17.96 22.59
CA ARG A 183 4.47 18.73 23.12
C ARG A 183 3.16 18.42 22.39
N LYS A 184 3.24 17.98 21.13
CA LYS A 184 2.09 17.67 20.28
C LYS A 184 1.88 16.16 20.09
N ALA A 185 2.73 15.33 20.71
CA ALA A 185 2.71 13.89 20.53
C ALA A 185 1.36 13.26 20.90
N TRP A 186 0.71 13.74 21.98
CA TRP A 186 -0.61 13.24 22.36
C TRP A 186 -1.69 13.55 21.32
N GLN A 187 -1.67 14.73 20.69
CA GLN A 187 -2.62 15.12 19.65
C GLN A 187 -2.42 14.26 18.40
N VAL A 188 -1.16 14.07 18.01
CA VAL A 188 -0.78 13.20 16.89
C VAL A 188 -1.19 11.76 17.16
N MET A 189 -0.96 11.26 18.39
CA MET A 189 -1.36 9.91 18.79
C MET A 189 -2.88 9.75 18.72
N ALA A 190 -3.65 10.69 19.26
CA ALA A 190 -5.11 10.66 19.20
C ALA A 190 -5.62 10.65 17.75
N ILE A 191 -5.07 11.50 16.88
CA ILE A 191 -5.39 11.50 15.45
C ILE A 191 -5.04 10.16 14.80
N GLY A 192 -3.85 9.63 15.08
CA GLY A 192 -3.37 8.37 14.54
C GLY A 192 -4.27 7.19 14.95
N VAL A 193 -4.61 7.07 16.24
CA VAL A 193 -5.48 6.01 16.76
C VAL A 193 -6.85 6.06 16.13
N VAL A 194 -7.46 7.25 16.05
CA VAL A 194 -8.81 7.43 15.49
C VAL A 194 -8.84 7.14 13.98
N LEU A 195 -7.87 7.66 13.21
CA LEU A 195 -7.86 7.44 11.75
C LEU A 195 -7.53 5.99 11.36
N ASN A 196 -6.83 5.24 12.22
CA ASN A 196 -6.52 3.83 11.99
C ASN A 196 -7.57 2.88 12.56
N ALA A 197 -8.53 3.37 13.34
CA ALA A 197 -9.58 2.55 13.96
C ALA A 197 -10.32 1.61 12.99
N PRO A 198 -10.62 1.99 11.73
CA PRO A 198 -11.34 1.13 10.81
C PRO A 198 -10.70 -0.25 10.56
N TRP A 199 -9.38 -0.37 10.67
CA TRP A 199 -8.70 -1.66 10.45
C TRP A 199 -8.29 -2.35 11.76
N TRP A 200 -7.80 -1.60 12.77
CA TRP A 200 -7.29 -2.25 13.99
C TRP A 200 -8.41 -2.74 14.89
N VAL A 201 -9.56 -2.06 14.94
CA VAL A 201 -10.72 -2.48 15.74
C VAL A 201 -11.23 -3.85 15.30
N PRO A 202 -11.59 -4.10 14.03
CA PRO A 202 -11.98 -5.43 13.62
C PRO A 202 -10.81 -6.43 13.76
N SER A 203 -9.56 -6.03 13.49
CA SER A 203 -8.41 -6.95 13.64
C SER A 203 -8.23 -7.48 15.07
N LEU A 204 -8.51 -6.69 16.11
CA LEU A 204 -8.42 -7.13 17.51
C LEU A 204 -9.63 -7.99 17.95
N LEU A 205 -10.73 -7.90 17.22
CA LEU A 205 -11.97 -8.62 17.51
C LEU A 205 -12.08 -9.94 16.74
N HIS A 206 -11.17 -10.18 15.79
CA HIS A 206 -11.05 -11.46 15.10
C HIS A 206 -10.20 -12.44 15.91
N ASP A 207 -10.66 -13.69 15.94
CA ASP A 207 -9.88 -14.81 16.45
C ASP A 207 -8.95 -15.33 15.34
N GLY A 208 -7.65 -15.06 15.44
CA GLY A 208 -6.66 -15.54 14.48
C GLY A 208 -5.30 -14.86 14.64
N LEU A 209 -4.25 -15.66 14.76
CA LEU A 209 -2.87 -15.20 14.72
C LEU A 209 -2.26 -15.56 13.37
N SER A 210 -1.38 -14.71 12.86
CA SER A 210 -0.67 -15.00 11.62
C SER A 210 0.34 -16.13 11.80
N ASP A 211 0.49 -16.96 10.77
CA ASP A 211 1.44 -18.07 10.75
C ASP A 211 2.90 -17.54 10.87
N PRO A 212 3.67 -17.98 11.89
CA PRO A 212 5.06 -17.57 12.10
C PRO A 212 6.00 -18.05 10.98
N ALA A 213 5.67 -19.13 10.26
CA ALA A 213 6.51 -19.70 9.20
C ALA A 213 6.79 -18.73 8.03
N GLY A 214 6.03 -17.64 7.92
CA GLY A 214 6.25 -16.62 6.90
C GLY A 214 7.47 -15.71 7.13
N VAL A 215 8.03 -15.63 8.35
CA VAL A 215 9.10 -14.66 8.66
C VAL A 215 10.33 -14.82 7.76
N GLU A 216 10.83 -16.04 7.60
CA GLU A 216 11.99 -16.32 6.75
C GLU A 216 11.65 -16.06 5.27
N ALA A 217 10.45 -16.45 4.84
CA ALA A 217 10.00 -16.32 3.45
C ALA A 217 9.91 -14.86 2.98
N PHE A 218 9.53 -13.95 3.89
CA PHE A 218 9.38 -12.52 3.65
C PHE A 218 10.59 -11.66 4.05
N SER A 219 11.71 -12.29 4.42
CA SER A 219 12.95 -11.60 4.81
C SER A 219 13.56 -10.79 3.66
N ALA A 220 14.19 -9.65 4.01
CA ALA A 220 14.85 -8.80 3.02
C ALA A 220 16.02 -9.55 2.34
N ARG A 221 16.13 -9.38 1.02
CA ARG A 221 17.13 -10.10 0.20
C ARG A 221 18.18 -9.17 -0.38
N GLY A 222 19.36 -9.73 -0.66
CA GLY A 222 20.41 -9.04 -1.38
C GLY A 222 20.12 -9.05 -2.88
N GLU A 223 20.23 -7.89 -3.53
CA GLU A 223 20.01 -7.74 -4.97
C GLU A 223 21.31 -7.87 -5.78
N ASN A 224 22.46 -7.82 -5.09
CA ASN A 224 23.81 -7.90 -5.66
C ASN A 224 24.82 -8.30 -4.55
N TRP A 225 26.12 -8.21 -4.83
CA TRP A 225 27.20 -8.58 -3.89
C TRP A 225 27.21 -7.78 -2.58
N GLY A 226 26.52 -6.63 -2.51
CA GLY A 226 26.38 -5.84 -1.29
C GLY A 226 25.47 -6.47 -0.23
N GLY A 227 24.81 -7.59 -0.55
CA GLY A 227 23.92 -8.31 0.36
C GLY A 227 22.65 -7.53 0.74
N PRO A 228 21.83 -8.08 1.66
CA PRO A 228 20.58 -7.45 2.07
C PRO A 228 20.77 -6.07 2.72
N VAL A 229 21.87 -5.87 3.44
CA VAL A 229 22.17 -4.61 4.14
C VAL A 229 22.27 -3.44 3.17
N LEU A 230 23.12 -3.53 2.15
CA LEU A 230 23.28 -2.45 1.17
C LEU A 230 22.08 -2.35 0.21
N SER A 231 21.34 -3.45 0.02
CA SER A 231 20.08 -3.42 -0.74
C SER A 231 19.03 -2.58 -0.01
N VAL A 232 18.80 -2.85 1.28
CA VAL A 232 17.88 -2.08 2.15
C VAL A 232 18.31 -0.62 2.30
N LEU A 233 19.60 -0.36 2.54
CA LEU A 233 20.12 1.00 2.64
C LEU A 233 20.03 1.76 1.31
N GLY A 234 20.05 1.05 0.18
CA GLY A 234 19.75 1.54 -1.16
C GLY A 234 18.26 1.55 -1.50
N LEU A 235 17.38 1.48 -0.50
CA LEU A 235 15.92 1.47 -0.56
C LEU A 235 15.28 0.24 -1.25
N GLY A 236 16.04 -0.78 -1.60
CA GLY A 236 15.55 -2.01 -2.23
C GLY A 236 15.48 -3.19 -1.26
N GLY A 237 15.66 -4.39 -1.78
CA GLY A 237 15.79 -5.62 -1.00
C GLY A 237 14.47 -6.31 -0.68
N ILE A 238 13.46 -6.14 -1.54
CA ILE A 238 12.22 -6.91 -1.49
C ILE A 238 12.49 -8.43 -1.55
N TRP A 239 11.64 -9.19 -0.87
CA TRP A 239 11.77 -10.64 -0.74
C TRP A 239 11.42 -11.41 -2.05
N ASN A 240 10.63 -10.81 -2.94
CA ASN A 240 10.22 -11.42 -4.19
C ASN A 240 11.19 -11.05 -5.33
N ALA A 241 11.86 -12.05 -5.90
CA ALA A 241 12.86 -11.82 -6.96
C ALA A 241 12.23 -11.36 -8.30
N GLU A 242 10.98 -11.73 -8.60
CA GLU A 242 10.34 -11.39 -9.88
C GLU A 242 10.13 -9.87 -10.03
N VAL A 243 9.98 -9.17 -8.92
CA VAL A 243 9.70 -7.73 -8.90
C VAL A 243 10.96 -6.87 -8.74
N VAL A 244 12.14 -7.50 -8.59
CA VAL A 244 13.42 -6.78 -8.53
C VAL A 244 13.76 -6.23 -9.92
N PRO A 245 14.03 -4.92 -10.05
CA PRO A 245 14.48 -4.33 -11.32
C PRO A 245 15.87 -4.84 -11.74
N VAL A 246 16.08 -5.03 -13.04
CA VAL A 246 17.34 -5.62 -13.55
C VAL A 246 18.56 -4.73 -13.25
N SER A 247 18.40 -3.40 -13.27
CA SER A 247 19.48 -2.48 -12.93
C SER A 247 20.03 -2.64 -11.51
N ARG A 248 19.31 -3.31 -10.61
CA ARG A 248 19.74 -3.55 -9.22
C ARG A 248 20.88 -4.56 -9.12
N ALA A 249 21.07 -5.39 -10.16
CA ALA A 249 22.21 -6.29 -10.28
C ALA A 249 23.53 -5.55 -10.60
N ASN A 250 23.51 -4.24 -10.85
CA ASN A 250 24.70 -3.46 -11.19
C ASN A 250 25.78 -3.55 -10.09
N PRO A 251 27.00 -4.03 -10.40
CA PRO A 251 28.05 -4.23 -9.40
C PRO A 251 28.58 -2.92 -8.79
N MET A 252 28.36 -1.76 -9.41
CA MET A 252 28.75 -0.46 -8.84
C MET A 252 27.73 0.06 -7.81
N LEU A 253 26.52 -0.51 -7.80
CA LEU A 253 25.41 0.02 -7.00
C LEU A 253 25.70 0.02 -5.49
N PRO A 254 26.33 -1.01 -4.88
CA PRO A 254 26.71 -0.95 -3.46
C PRO A 254 27.61 0.24 -3.11
N VAL A 255 28.60 0.52 -3.97
CA VAL A 255 29.52 1.65 -3.78
C VAL A 255 28.77 2.98 -3.91
N LEU A 256 27.91 3.10 -4.94
CA LEU A 256 27.09 4.28 -5.14
C LEU A 256 26.10 4.50 -3.99
N THR A 257 25.50 3.45 -3.44
CA THR A 257 24.63 3.51 -2.26
C THR A 257 25.37 4.13 -1.08
N VAL A 258 26.59 3.66 -0.77
CA VAL A 258 27.40 4.22 0.32
C VAL A 258 27.72 5.69 0.08
N LEU A 259 28.11 6.06 -1.15
CA LEU A 259 28.41 7.46 -1.50
C LEU A 259 27.17 8.37 -1.38
N LEU A 260 26.02 7.93 -1.89
CA LEU A 260 24.77 8.68 -1.85
C LEU A 260 24.25 8.81 -0.41
N LEU A 261 24.38 7.78 0.42
CA LEU A 261 24.05 7.85 1.85
C LEU A 261 24.97 8.82 2.60
N GLY A 262 26.28 8.77 2.34
CA GLY A 262 27.23 9.73 2.89
C GLY A 262 26.87 11.17 2.51
N ALA A 263 26.53 11.41 1.25
CA ALA A 263 26.03 12.71 0.78
C ALA A 263 24.72 13.10 1.48
N ALA A 264 23.76 12.18 1.62
CA ALA A 264 22.50 12.45 2.30
C ALA A 264 22.70 12.81 3.77
N VAL A 265 23.56 12.10 4.51
CA VAL A 265 23.91 12.40 5.91
C VAL A 265 24.57 13.78 6.02
N PHE A 266 25.51 14.10 5.12
CA PHE A 266 26.10 15.44 5.06
C PHE A 266 25.05 16.53 4.83
N GLY A 267 24.12 16.31 3.90
CA GLY A 267 23.04 17.25 3.64
C GLY A 267 22.03 17.35 4.79
N LEU A 268 21.76 16.27 5.52
CA LEU A 268 20.94 16.30 6.74
C LEU A 268 21.59 17.13 7.85
N ARG A 269 22.92 17.06 7.99
CA ARG A 269 23.68 17.91 8.93
C ARG A 269 23.58 19.40 8.56
N GLU A 270 23.53 19.72 7.27
CA GLU A 270 23.30 21.10 6.83
C GLU A 270 21.84 21.52 7.01
N LEU A 271 20.90 20.61 6.73
CA LEU A 271 19.48 20.85 6.88
C LEU A 271 19.06 20.99 8.35
N SER A 272 19.77 20.35 9.28
CA SER A 272 19.49 20.44 10.72
C SER A 272 19.65 21.85 11.28
N LYS A 273 20.33 22.73 10.55
CA LYS A 273 20.45 24.16 10.88
C LYS A 273 19.17 24.95 10.57
N ARG A 274 18.27 24.39 9.75
CA ARG A 274 17.02 25.03 9.28
C ARG A 274 15.77 24.31 9.78
N LEU A 275 15.82 22.99 9.93
CA LEU A 275 14.70 22.14 10.34
C LEU A 275 15.13 21.07 11.34
N PRO A 276 14.24 20.65 12.26
CA PRO A 276 14.50 19.55 13.19
C PRO A 276 14.43 18.18 12.50
N VAL A 277 15.46 17.83 11.72
CA VAL A 277 15.49 16.62 10.88
C VAL A 277 15.94 15.34 11.57
N TRP A 278 16.64 15.43 12.70
CA TRP A 278 17.19 14.25 13.37
C TRP A 278 16.14 13.23 13.85
N PRO A 279 14.95 13.63 14.34
CA PRO A 279 13.88 12.66 14.60
C PRO A 279 13.43 11.89 13.36
N LEU A 280 13.36 12.54 12.19
CA LEU A 280 13.05 11.86 10.93
C LEU A 280 14.18 10.91 10.50
N ALA A 281 15.44 11.34 10.65
CA ALA A 281 16.59 10.48 10.37
C ALA A 281 16.63 9.25 11.28
N GLY A 282 16.36 9.43 12.59
CA GLY A 282 16.27 8.33 13.55
C GLY A 282 15.13 7.36 13.24
N LEU A 283 13.99 7.88 12.77
CA LEU A 283 12.88 7.05 12.27
C LEU A 283 13.29 6.27 11.00
N GLY A 284 14.06 6.87 10.10
CA GLY A 284 14.63 6.19 8.95
C GLY A 284 15.61 5.06 9.33
N VAL A 285 16.46 5.29 10.34
CA VAL A 285 17.34 4.24 10.90
C VAL A 285 16.51 3.11 11.51
N LEU A 286 15.46 3.45 12.28
CA LEU A 286 14.54 2.44 12.83
C LEU A 286 13.91 1.60 11.71
N GLY A 287 13.43 2.23 10.64
CA GLY A 287 12.87 1.53 9.49
C GLY A 287 13.86 0.57 8.82
N ALA A 288 15.13 0.98 8.67
CA ALA A 288 16.19 0.12 8.14
C ALA A 288 16.53 -1.05 9.07
N VAL A 289 16.58 -0.82 10.38
CA VAL A 289 16.81 -1.87 11.39
C VAL A 289 15.67 -2.88 11.38
N LEU A 290 14.41 -2.43 11.35
CA LEU A 290 13.26 -3.32 11.24
C LEU A 290 13.32 -4.17 9.97
N ALA A 291 13.63 -3.57 8.83
CA ALA A 291 13.77 -4.28 7.55
C ALA A 291 14.88 -5.35 7.57
N LEU A 292 15.95 -5.12 8.32
CA LEU A 292 17.07 -6.06 8.46
C LEU A 292 16.92 -7.04 9.62
N LEU A 293 15.87 -6.93 10.43
CA LEU A 293 15.73 -7.72 11.65
C LEU A 293 15.82 -9.23 11.35
N ALA A 294 15.07 -9.73 10.36
CA ALA A 294 15.08 -11.13 9.95
C ALA A 294 16.41 -11.59 9.30
N VAL A 295 17.29 -10.65 8.92
CA VAL A 295 18.61 -10.95 8.33
C VAL A 295 19.68 -11.07 9.41
N LEU A 296 19.48 -10.45 10.57
CA LEU A 296 20.44 -10.46 11.67
C LEU A 296 20.43 -11.81 12.43
N PRO A 297 21.57 -12.25 12.99
CA PRO A 297 21.63 -13.47 13.79
C PRO A 297 20.59 -13.47 14.92
N GLY A 298 19.75 -14.50 14.97
CA GLY A 298 18.68 -14.65 15.96
C GLY A 298 17.42 -13.81 15.69
N GLY A 299 17.40 -12.96 14.67
CA GLY A 299 16.27 -12.07 14.40
C GLY A 299 15.01 -12.77 13.89
N VAL A 300 15.16 -13.89 13.18
CA VAL A 300 14.02 -14.77 12.79
C VAL A 300 13.30 -15.28 14.03
N ALA A 301 14.03 -15.88 14.99
CA ALA A 301 13.43 -16.42 16.22
C ALA A 301 12.72 -15.34 17.05
N VAL A 302 13.29 -14.13 17.11
CA VAL A 302 12.64 -12.97 17.78
C VAL A 302 11.34 -12.60 17.08
N LEU A 303 11.33 -12.53 15.75
CA LEU A 303 10.14 -12.18 14.97
C LEU A 303 9.07 -13.27 15.04
N GLU A 304 9.44 -14.54 14.97
CA GLU A 304 8.53 -15.68 15.14
C GLU A 304 7.87 -15.61 16.52
N THR A 305 8.67 -15.47 17.59
CA THR A 305 8.13 -15.35 18.96
C THR A 305 7.19 -14.16 19.10
N LEU A 306 7.52 -13.02 18.49
CA LEU A 306 6.68 -11.83 18.52
C LEU A 306 5.34 -12.06 17.78
N ILE A 307 5.38 -12.70 16.61
CA ILE A 307 4.18 -13.01 15.80
C ILE A 307 3.28 -14.01 16.53
N GLU A 308 3.87 -14.98 17.23
CA GLU A 308 3.13 -15.97 18.02
C GLU A 308 2.43 -15.37 19.26
N HIS A 309 3.00 -14.33 19.88
CA HIS A 309 2.53 -13.86 21.20
C HIS A 309 1.92 -12.46 21.21
N VAL A 310 2.20 -11.62 20.20
CA VAL A 310 1.78 -10.21 20.18
C VAL A 310 0.78 -9.98 19.04
N PRO A 311 -0.49 -9.71 19.34
CA PRO A 311 -1.48 -9.36 18.33
C PRO A 311 -1.00 -8.20 17.44
N GLY A 312 -1.10 -8.37 16.12
CA GLY A 312 -0.66 -7.38 15.13
C GLY A 312 0.82 -7.42 14.77
N ALA A 313 1.64 -8.25 15.42
CA ALA A 313 3.05 -8.43 15.05
C ALA A 313 3.25 -9.03 13.65
N GLY A 314 2.22 -9.66 13.06
CA GLY A 314 2.21 -10.08 11.65
C GLY A 314 2.48 -8.94 10.66
N LEU A 315 2.26 -7.67 11.05
CA LEU A 315 2.67 -6.51 10.26
C LEU A 315 4.19 -6.39 10.06
N LEU A 316 4.98 -6.99 10.94
CA LEU A 316 6.44 -7.04 10.85
C LEU A 316 6.96 -8.18 9.97
N ARG A 317 6.06 -9.08 9.51
CA ARG A 317 6.42 -10.22 8.64
C ARG A 317 7.09 -9.78 7.35
N ASP A 318 6.50 -8.81 6.63
CA ASP A 318 7.15 -8.11 5.51
C ASP A 318 7.80 -6.82 6.04
N SER A 319 8.96 -6.98 6.67
CA SER A 319 9.66 -5.88 7.35
C SER A 319 10.26 -4.85 6.40
N GLN A 320 10.49 -5.19 5.13
CA GLN A 320 11.03 -4.26 4.14
C GLN A 320 10.10 -3.05 3.93
N LYS A 321 8.80 -3.15 4.26
CA LYS A 321 7.83 -2.05 4.17
C LYS A 321 8.30 -0.81 4.94
N TRP A 322 9.00 -1.00 6.06
CA TRP A 322 9.46 0.08 6.95
C TRP A 322 10.63 0.91 6.40
N VAL A 323 11.28 0.44 5.32
CA VAL A 323 12.29 1.20 4.57
C VAL A 323 11.73 2.52 4.02
N ALA A 324 10.42 2.64 3.86
CA ALA A 324 9.73 3.89 3.52
C ALA A 324 10.19 5.09 4.38
N TRP A 325 10.42 4.88 5.69
CA TRP A 325 10.88 5.95 6.59
C TRP A 325 12.30 6.43 6.28
N LEU A 326 13.16 5.58 5.72
CA LEU A 326 14.52 5.96 5.32
C LEU A 326 14.51 6.86 4.08
N ALA A 327 13.58 6.64 3.16
CA ALA A 327 13.57 7.32 1.87
C ALA A 327 13.40 8.84 1.97
N LEU A 328 12.57 9.31 2.90
CA LEU A 328 12.31 10.75 3.07
C LEU A 328 13.54 11.53 3.56
N PRO A 329 14.17 11.19 4.70
CA PRO A 329 15.40 11.85 5.14
C PRO A 329 16.55 11.65 4.14
N PHE A 330 16.62 10.51 3.45
CA PHE A 330 17.58 10.30 2.36
C PHE A 330 17.39 11.33 1.24
N ALA A 331 16.18 11.48 0.70
CA ALA A 331 15.89 12.36 -0.43
C ALA A 331 16.14 13.85 -0.10
N ILE A 332 15.64 14.33 1.05
CA ILE A 332 15.83 15.74 1.44
C ILE A 332 17.29 16.03 1.84
N GLY A 333 17.97 15.06 2.44
CA GLY A 333 19.40 15.15 2.75
C GLY A 333 20.22 15.28 1.46
N LEU A 334 20.02 14.36 0.51
CA LEU A 334 20.73 14.35 -0.76
C LEU A 334 20.53 15.67 -1.53
N ALA A 335 19.29 16.18 -1.56
CA ALA A 335 18.98 17.47 -2.18
C ALA A 335 19.79 18.63 -1.58
N VAL A 336 19.87 18.73 -0.25
CA VAL A 336 20.64 19.79 0.41
C VAL A 336 22.15 19.61 0.21
N ALA A 337 22.64 18.38 0.14
CA ALA A 337 24.04 18.11 -0.17
C ALA A 337 24.44 18.63 -1.55
N VAL A 338 23.63 18.36 -2.58
CA VAL A 338 23.91 18.84 -3.95
C VAL A 338 23.72 20.34 -4.12
N GLU A 339 22.95 21.00 -3.23
CA GLU A 339 22.91 22.46 -3.15
C GLU A 339 24.30 23.03 -2.83
N ARG A 340 25.03 22.41 -1.90
CA ARG A 340 26.39 22.80 -1.51
C ARG A 340 27.42 22.44 -2.58
N LEU A 341 27.31 21.25 -3.16
CA LEU A 341 28.26 20.72 -4.15
C LEU A 341 28.04 21.26 -5.57
N ARG A 342 26.94 22.00 -5.82
CA ARG A 342 26.55 22.53 -7.14
C ARG A 342 26.39 21.44 -8.22
N ALA A 343 26.06 20.22 -7.84
CA ALA A 343 26.00 19.04 -8.73
C ALA A 343 24.56 18.56 -9.06
N ARG A 344 23.58 19.47 -9.03
CA ARG A 344 22.13 19.14 -9.06
C ARG A 344 21.72 18.30 -10.27
N LEU A 345 22.10 18.74 -11.49
CA LEU A 345 21.73 18.06 -12.73
C LEU A 345 22.40 16.68 -12.82
N LEU A 346 23.70 16.61 -12.49
CA LEU A 346 24.46 15.36 -12.49
C LEU A 346 23.80 14.31 -11.58
N VAL A 347 23.42 14.69 -10.36
CA VAL A 347 22.79 13.76 -9.42
C VAL A 347 21.38 13.37 -9.85
N ALA A 348 20.57 14.30 -10.37
CA ALA A 348 19.26 13.94 -10.91
C ALA A 348 19.36 12.94 -12.07
N VAL A 349 20.28 13.16 -13.01
CA VAL A 349 20.54 12.25 -14.13
C VAL A 349 21.08 10.91 -13.66
N LEU A 350 22.00 10.90 -12.68
CA LEU A 350 22.53 9.68 -12.08
C LEU A 350 21.40 8.84 -11.46
N LEU A 351 20.51 9.44 -10.66
CA LEU A 351 19.41 8.72 -10.02
C LEU A 351 18.45 8.07 -11.03
N LEU A 352 18.12 8.80 -12.11
CA LEU A 352 17.32 8.25 -13.21
C LEU A 352 18.04 7.07 -13.90
N GLY A 353 19.34 7.24 -14.17
CA GLY A 353 20.17 6.22 -14.83
C GLY A 353 20.47 4.98 -13.98
N LEU A 354 20.32 5.06 -12.65
CA LEU A 354 20.47 3.89 -11.76
C LEU A 354 19.24 2.99 -11.75
N LEU A 355 18.09 3.46 -12.24
CA LEU A 355 16.85 2.71 -12.26
C LEU A 355 16.03 2.98 -13.53
N PRO A 356 16.59 2.71 -14.73
CA PRO A 356 15.87 2.90 -15.98
C PRO A 356 14.63 1.99 -16.05
N ASP A 357 14.67 0.84 -15.39
CA ASP A 357 13.58 -0.13 -15.33
C ASP A 357 12.28 0.41 -14.73
N LEU A 358 12.30 1.51 -13.96
CA LEU A 358 11.05 2.12 -13.47
C LEU A 358 10.30 2.86 -14.59
N ALA A 359 10.97 3.19 -15.69
CA ALA A 359 10.37 3.88 -16.81
C ALA A 359 9.34 2.99 -17.54
N TRP A 360 8.42 3.65 -18.22
CA TRP A 360 7.52 3.05 -19.21
C TRP A 360 6.76 1.82 -18.69
N GLY A 361 6.23 1.91 -17.48
CA GLY A 361 5.45 0.84 -16.85
C GLY A 361 6.28 -0.42 -16.56
N GLY A 362 7.57 -0.28 -16.28
CA GLY A 362 8.44 -1.43 -16.09
C GLY A 362 8.77 -2.19 -17.37
N PHE A 363 8.74 -1.52 -18.52
CA PHE A 363 8.92 -2.11 -19.85
C PHE A 363 8.03 -3.35 -20.11
N GLY A 364 6.72 -3.21 -19.84
CA GLY A 364 5.73 -4.27 -20.05
C GLY A 364 5.30 -5.03 -18.79
N ARG A 365 5.90 -4.71 -17.63
CA ARG A 365 5.49 -5.27 -16.33
C ARG A 365 4.11 -4.78 -15.88
N LEU A 366 3.71 -3.57 -16.27
CA LEU A 366 2.47 -2.92 -15.85
C LEU A 366 1.55 -2.63 -17.04
N GLU A 367 1.45 -3.55 -17.99
CA GLU A 367 0.58 -3.38 -19.16
C GLU A 367 -0.90 -3.55 -18.77
N PRO A 368 -1.79 -2.62 -19.18
CA PRO A 368 -3.22 -2.76 -18.93
C PRO A 368 -3.85 -3.91 -19.74
N VAL A 369 -4.74 -4.67 -19.11
CA VAL A 369 -5.52 -5.74 -19.72
C VAL A 369 -7.02 -5.52 -19.53
N HIS A 370 -7.85 -6.19 -20.34
CA HIS A 370 -9.31 -6.15 -20.21
C HIS A 370 -9.81 -7.45 -19.60
N TYR A 371 -10.79 -7.35 -18.70
CA TYR A 371 -11.50 -8.52 -18.21
C TYR A 371 -12.26 -9.20 -19.35
N PRO A 372 -12.21 -10.54 -19.47
CA PRO A 372 -13.07 -11.27 -20.38
C PRO A 372 -14.56 -11.04 -20.11
N ALA A 373 -15.39 -11.17 -21.16
CA ALA A 373 -16.84 -10.92 -21.07
C ALA A 373 -17.54 -11.85 -20.06
N ASP A 374 -17.03 -13.06 -19.86
CA ASP A 374 -17.54 -14.05 -18.90
C ASP A 374 -17.62 -13.48 -17.48
N TRP A 375 -16.66 -12.64 -17.08
CA TRP A 375 -16.67 -12.02 -15.75
C TRP A 375 -17.91 -11.16 -15.52
N ALA A 376 -18.29 -10.35 -16.51
CA ALA A 376 -19.52 -9.58 -16.46
C ALA A 376 -20.76 -10.49 -16.49
N ALA A 377 -20.76 -11.51 -17.37
CA ALA A 377 -21.88 -12.43 -17.51
C ALA A 377 -22.15 -13.29 -16.26
N VAL A 378 -21.10 -13.68 -15.52
CA VAL A 378 -21.20 -14.38 -14.24
C VAL A 378 -21.67 -13.43 -13.15
N ARG A 379 -21.11 -12.21 -13.09
CA ARG A 379 -21.52 -11.18 -12.14
C ARG A 379 -23.02 -10.93 -12.22
N GLU A 380 -23.56 -10.71 -13.42
CA GLU A 380 -25.00 -10.47 -13.65
C GLU A 380 -25.89 -11.62 -13.13
N LYS A 381 -25.42 -12.88 -13.20
CA LYS A 381 -26.17 -14.04 -12.70
C LYS A 381 -26.18 -14.13 -11.18
N LEU A 382 -25.18 -13.53 -10.52
CA LEU A 382 -25.04 -13.57 -9.06
C LEU A 382 -25.62 -12.33 -8.37
N VAL A 383 -25.93 -11.27 -9.12
CA VAL A 383 -26.65 -10.10 -8.57
C VAL A 383 -27.98 -10.58 -7.97
N ASP A 384 -28.24 -10.13 -6.74
CA ASP A 384 -29.43 -10.46 -5.94
C ASP A 384 -29.66 -11.96 -5.67
N GLN A 385 -28.67 -12.81 -5.95
CA GLN A 385 -28.72 -14.23 -5.59
C GLN A 385 -28.18 -14.43 -4.17
N PRO A 386 -28.86 -15.24 -3.33
CA PRO A 386 -28.33 -15.61 -2.03
C PRO A 386 -27.22 -16.65 -2.15
N GLY A 387 -26.35 -16.68 -1.14
CA GLY A 387 -25.33 -17.71 -0.95
C GLY A 387 -23.94 -17.26 -1.39
N ASP A 388 -22.95 -17.75 -0.66
CA ASP A 388 -21.55 -17.40 -0.88
C ASP A 388 -20.96 -18.18 -2.05
N VAL A 389 -19.92 -17.62 -2.66
CA VAL A 389 -19.27 -18.16 -3.86
C VAL A 389 -17.93 -18.78 -3.47
N ALA A 390 -17.79 -20.09 -3.60
CA ALA A 390 -16.49 -20.75 -3.54
C ALA A 390 -15.79 -20.66 -4.90
N VAL A 391 -14.50 -20.31 -4.92
CA VAL A 391 -13.75 -20.17 -6.17
C VAL A 391 -12.73 -21.27 -6.32
N TYR A 392 -12.79 -21.95 -7.45
CA TYR A 392 -11.87 -23.00 -7.85
C TYR A 392 -11.14 -22.62 -9.15
N PRO A 393 -9.90 -23.10 -9.35
CA PRO A 393 -9.13 -23.95 -8.43
C PRO A 393 -8.75 -23.23 -7.14
N LEU A 394 -8.51 -23.94 -6.05
CA LEU A 394 -8.13 -23.30 -4.78
C LEU A 394 -6.72 -22.74 -4.88
N SER A 395 -6.61 -21.40 -4.95
CA SER A 395 -5.36 -20.66 -4.83
C SER A 395 -5.63 -19.17 -4.61
N ALA A 396 -4.84 -18.51 -3.75
CA ALA A 396 -4.94 -17.06 -3.54
C ALA A 396 -4.48 -16.27 -4.77
N PHE A 397 -3.50 -16.80 -5.52
CA PHE A 397 -2.90 -16.16 -6.69
C PHE A 397 -3.24 -16.91 -7.98
N ARG A 398 -3.56 -16.14 -9.01
CA ARG A 398 -3.90 -16.60 -10.37
C ARG A 398 -2.80 -16.23 -11.35
N ARG A 399 -2.76 -16.99 -12.46
CA ARG A 399 -1.92 -16.71 -13.63
C ARG A 399 -2.75 -16.96 -14.88
N PHE A 400 -3.68 -16.06 -15.16
CA PHE A 400 -4.60 -16.18 -16.29
C PHE A 400 -3.90 -16.05 -17.63
N ASP A 401 -4.29 -16.89 -18.60
CA ASP A 401 -3.83 -16.81 -19.99
C ASP A 401 -4.16 -15.44 -20.62
N TRP A 402 -5.32 -14.85 -20.32
CA TRP A 402 -5.75 -13.54 -20.81
C TRP A 402 -5.01 -12.34 -20.17
N ASN A 403 -4.23 -12.57 -19.11
CA ASN A 403 -3.35 -11.57 -18.49
C ASN A 403 -1.87 -11.97 -18.61
N ASP A 404 -1.48 -12.51 -19.76
CA ASP A 404 -0.10 -12.91 -20.09
C ASP A 404 0.54 -13.84 -19.04
N ARG A 405 -0.29 -14.59 -18.29
CA ARG A 405 0.12 -15.43 -17.16
C ARG A 405 0.92 -14.68 -16.09
N ARG A 406 0.69 -13.36 -15.93
CA ARG A 406 1.22 -12.59 -14.81
C ARG A 406 0.58 -13.10 -13.51
N THR A 407 1.38 -13.22 -12.46
CA THR A 407 0.89 -13.54 -11.12
C THR A 407 0.03 -12.37 -10.63
N GLN A 408 -1.19 -12.64 -10.19
CA GLN A 408 -2.12 -11.65 -9.61
C GLN A 408 -2.95 -12.28 -8.51
N LEU A 409 -3.43 -11.49 -7.55
CA LEU A 409 -4.44 -11.94 -6.61
C LEU A 409 -5.72 -12.31 -7.38
N ASP A 410 -6.46 -13.29 -6.86
CA ASP A 410 -7.78 -13.65 -7.41
C ASP A 410 -8.69 -12.40 -7.45
N PRO A 411 -9.26 -12.02 -8.62
CA PRO A 411 -10.14 -10.88 -8.72
C PRO A 411 -11.57 -11.15 -8.26
N ALA A 412 -12.01 -12.41 -8.13
CA ALA A 412 -13.38 -12.76 -7.77
C ALA A 412 -13.90 -12.06 -6.49
N PRO A 413 -13.14 -12.00 -5.37
CA PRO A 413 -13.59 -11.30 -4.16
C PRO A 413 -13.85 -9.80 -4.34
N ARG A 414 -13.24 -9.16 -5.35
CA ARG A 414 -13.43 -7.74 -5.69
C ARG A 414 -14.33 -7.54 -6.91
N TYR A 415 -14.74 -8.60 -7.61
CA TYR A 415 -15.53 -8.53 -8.83
C TYR A 415 -16.99 -8.96 -8.60
N LEU A 416 -17.22 -9.95 -7.74
CA LEU A 416 -18.53 -10.58 -7.55
C LEU A 416 -19.29 -9.99 -6.35
N PRO A 417 -20.62 -9.78 -6.44
CA PRO A 417 -21.40 -9.02 -5.46
C PRO A 417 -21.54 -9.69 -4.07
N GLY A 418 -21.33 -11.01 -3.99
CA GLY A 418 -21.46 -11.79 -2.75
C GLY A 418 -20.13 -12.04 -2.04
N THR A 419 -20.20 -12.64 -0.85
CA THR A 419 -19.01 -13.12 -0.14
C THR A 419 -18.37 -14.22 -0.98
N THR A 420 -17.09 -14.04 -1.27
CA THR A 420 -16.31 -15.00 -2.05
C THR A 420 -15.32 -15.69 -1.11
N VAL A 421 -15.39 -17.02 -1.06
CA VAL A 421 -14.45 -17.85 -0.31
C VAL A 421 -13.39 -18.36 -1.28
N VAL A 422 -12.16 -17.88 -1.08
CA VAL A 422 -10.97 -18.26 -1.85
C VAL A 422 -9.98 -18.95 -0.94
N ASP A 423 -9.05 -19.70 -1.52
CA ASP A 423 -7.88 -20.14 -0.76
C ASP A 423 -7.04 -18.92 -0.37
N ASP A 424 -6.63 -18.85 0.88
CA ASP A 424 -5.83 -17.78 1.46
C ASP A 424 -4.43 -18.25 1.89
N SER A 425 -4.05 -19.48 1.54
CA SER A 425 -2.69 -19.99 1.69
C SER A 425 -1.74 -19.38 0.66
N LEU A 426 -0.47 -19.20 1.06
CA LEU A 426 0.55 -18.58 0.21
C LEU A 426 1.70 -19.55 -0.07
N LEU A 427 2.02 -19.76 -1.35
CA LEU A 427 3.21 -20.50 -1.75
C LEU A 427 4.38 -19.54 -1.99
N VAL A 428 5.35 -19.51 -1.08
CA VAL A 428 6.54 -18.65 -1.19
C VAL A 428 7.79 -19.50 -1.22
N GLY A 429 8.51 -19.51 -2.34
CA GLY A 429 9.76 -20.27 -2.49
C GLY A 429 9.61 -21.78 -2.25
N GLY A 430 8.45 -22.36 -2.58
CA GLY A 430 8.14 -23.77 -2.38
C GLY A 430 7.63 -24.15 -0.98
N LYS A 431 7.55 -23.20 -0.05
CA LYS A 431 6.91 -23.38 1.27
C LYS A 431 5.48 -22.85 1.24
N VAL A 432 4.54 -23.60 1.79
CA VAL A 432 3.15 -23.16 1.99
C VAL A 432 3.05 -22.48 3.35
N VAL A 433 2.66 -21.21 3.35
CA VAL A 433 2.23 -20.48 4.55
C VAL A 433 0.74 -20.70 4.68
N ALA A 434 0.29 -21.19 5.84
CA ALA A 434 -1.10 -21.55 6.04
C ALA A 434 -2.01 -20.32 5.94
N GLY A 435 -3.21 -20.56 5.41
CA GLY A 435 -4.31 -19.62 5.47
C GLY A 435 -4.88 -19.50 6.89
N GLU A 436 -5.62 -18.41 7.13
CA GLU A 436 -6.28 -18.09 8.39
C GLU A 436 -7.80 -18.33 8.31
N ASP A 437 -8.39 -18.45 7.12
CA ASP A 437 -9.84 -18.66 6.93
C ASP A 437 -10.24 -20.16 7.11
N PRO A 438 -11.04 -20.51 8.13
CA PRO A 438 -11.52 -21.88 8.33
C PRO A 438 -12.39 -22.40 7.17
N ARG A 439 -13.12 -21.52 6.47
CA ARG A 439 -13.97 -21.91 5.34
C ARG A 439 -13.12 -22.33 4.16
N ALA A 440 -12.04 -21.61 3.88
CA ALA A 440 -11.06 -22.00 2.87
C ALA A 440 -10.43 -23.37 3.18
N ALA A 441 -10.23 -23.71 4.46
CA ALA A 441 -9.78 -25.03 4.86
C ALA A 441 -10.81 -26.14 4.54
N ARG A 442 -12.09 -25.92 4.86
CA ARG A 442 -13.18 -26.87 4.52
C ARG A 442 -13.30 -27.11 3.01
N LEU A 443 -13.13 -26.07 2.19
CA LEU A 443 -13.16 -26.19 0.73
C LEU A 443 -12.06 -27.12 0.18
N ARG A 444 -10.88 -27.16 0.82
CA ARG A 444 -9.78 -28.08 0.44
C ARG A 444 -10.16 -29.55 0.66
N ASP A 445 -10.98 -29.82 1.66
CA ASP A 445 -11.51 -31.16 1.95
C ASP A 445 -12.77 -31.49 1.11
N GLY A 446 -13.22 -30.56 0.26
CA GLY A 446 -14.40 -30.73 -0.60
C GLY A 446 -15.74 -30.49 0.09
N ASP A 447 -15.73 -29.87 1.27
CA ASP A 447 -16.94 -29.50 2.00
C ASP A 447 -17.46 -28.11 1.55
N LEU A 448 -18.66 -28.11 0.94
CA LEU A 448 -19.36 -26.92 0.43
C LEU A 448 -20.43 -26.40 1.41
N SER A 449 -20.38 -26.79 2.69
CA SER A 449 -21.31 -26.28 3.71
C SER A 449 -21.23 -24.75 3.79
N GLY A 450 -22.39 -24.09 3.72
CA GLY A 450 -22.50 -22.63 3.69
C GLY A 450 -22.24 -21.98 2.31
N ILE A 451 -21.95 -22.76 1.27
CA ILE A 451 -21.65 -22.28 -0.08
C ILE A 451 -22.87 -22.44 -0.99
N GLY A 452 -23.34 -21.35 -1.60
CA GLY A 452 -24.46 -21.38 -2.56
C GLY A 452 -24.02 -21.58 -4.01
N TRP A 453 -22.79 -21.16 -4.32
CA TRP A 453 -22.28 -21.10 -5.68
C TRP A 453 -20.83 -21.57 -5.76
N VAL A 454 -20.49 -22.25 -6.84
CA VAL A 454 -19.11 -22.63 -7.17
C VAL A 454 -18.72 -21.98 -8.48
N LEU A 455 -17.72 -21.11 -8.43
CA LEU A 455 -17.08 -20.52 -9.59
C LEU A 455 -15.86 -21.37 -9.97
N VAL A 456 -15.77 -21.76 -11.24
CA VAL A 456 -14.60 -22.42 -11.81
C VAL A 456 -13.93 -21.46 -12.79
N GLU A 457 -12.70 -21.07 -12.46
CA GLU A 457 -11.86 -20.22 -13.27
C GLU A 457 -10.96 -21.06 -14.20
N ARG A 458 -11.01 -20.77 -15.49
CA ARG A 458 -10.23 -21.45 -16.54
C ARG A 458 -9.01 -20.64 -16.93
N GLY A 459 -8.07 -21.28 -17.64
CA GLY A 459 -6.85 -20.64 -18.13
C GLY A 459 -5.89 -20.18 -17.02
N THR A 460 -5.99 -20.75 -15.82
CA THR A 460 -5.11 -20.48 -14.66
C THR A 460 -4.68 -21.79 -14.00
N PRO A 461 -3.50 -21.88 -13.36
CA PRO A 461 -3.03 -23.11 -12.72
C PRO A 461 -3.95 -23.61 -11.61
N GLY A 462 -4.06 -24.94 -11.51
CA GLY A 462 -4.83 -25.64 -10.49
C GLY A 462 -5.80 -26.65 -11.12
N ARG A 463 -6.46 -27.45 -10.29
CA ARG A 463 -7.47 -28.43 -10.71
C ARG A 463 -8.70 -28.33 -9.83
N VAL A 464 -9.82 -28.75 -10.38
CA VAL A 464 -11.09 -28.91 -9.67
C VAL A 464 -11.46 -30.37 -9.73
N ASP A 465 -12.01 -30.92 -8.65
CA ASP A 465 -12.49 -32.30 -8.65
C ASP A 465 -13.76 -32.40 -9.51
N GLU A 466 -13.67 -33.14 -10.61
CA GLU A 466 -14.81 -33.37 -11.51
C GLU A 466 -15.97 -34.10 -10.82
N ASN A 467 -15.69 -34.93 -9.80
CA ASN A 467 -16.74 -35.59 -9.02
C ASN A 467 -17.50 -34.61 -8.12
N LEU A 468 -16.84 -33.53 -7.69
CA LEU A 468 -17.50 -32.42 -7.01
C LEU A 468 -18.44 -31.71 -7.98
N LEU A 469 -17.93 -31.32 -9.15
CA LEU A 469 -18.71 -30.58 -10.16
C LEU A 469 -19.90 -31.37 -10.71
N ALA A 470 -19.77 -32.69 -10.86
CA ALA A 470 -20.84 -33.56 -11.35
C ALA A 470 -22.08 -33.57 -10.43
N ARG A 471 -21.93 -33.16 -9.16
CA ARG A 471 -23.03 -33.07 -8.18
C ARG A 471 -23.71 -31.70 -8.15
N LEU A 472 -23.24 -30.74 -8.94
CA LEU A 472 -23.71 -29.35 -8.95
C LEU A 472 -24.52 -29.04 -10.22
N GLU A 473 -25.40 -28.05 -10.13
CA GLU A 473 -26.17 -27.57 -11.28
C GLU A 473 -25.35 -26.53 -12.05
N LYS A 474 -24.98 -26.82 -13.30
CA LYS A 474 -24.24 -25.87 -14.14
C LYS A 474 -25.17 -24.77 -14.67
N VAL A 475 -24.87 -23.52 -14.32
CA VAL A 475 -25.67 -22.32 -14.68
C VAL A 475 -24.98 -21.48 -15.76
N HIS A 476 -23.65 -21.49 -15.83
CA HIS A 476 -22.88 -20.83 -16.88
C HIS A 476 -21.70 -21.69 -17.33
N ASP A 477 -21.42 -21.69 -18.63
CA ASP A 477 -20.28 -22.37 -19.25
C ASP A 477 -19.69 -21.46 -20.33
N GLY A 478 -18.70 -20.65 -19.96
CA GLY A 478 -17.99 -19.75 -20.85
C GLY A 478 -16.53 -20.18 -21.06
N PRO A 479 -15.82 -19.59 -22.03
CA PRO A 479 -14.40 -19.89 -22.27
C PRO A 479 -13.51 -19.70 -21.04
N ASP A 480 -13.76 -18.68 -20.22
CA ASP A 480 -12.91 -18.29 -19.10
C ASP A 480 -13.50 -18.69 -17.74
N LEU A 481 -14.83 -18.74 -17.61
CA LEU A 481 -15.50 -19.06 -16.35
C LEU A 481 -16.63 -20.09 -16.54
N ALA A 482 -16.81 -20.96 -15.54
CA ALA A 482 -18.03 -21.74 -15.37
C ALA A 482 -18.64 -21.48 -13.99
N LEU A 483 -19.95 -21.35 -13.93
CA LEU A 483 -20.69 -21.11 -12.69
C LEU A 483 -21.62 -22.28 -12.41
N TYR A 484 -21.57 -22.78 -11.19
CA TYR A 484 -22.40 -23.88 -10.71
C TYR A 484 -23.17 -23.44 -9.46
N ARG A 485 -24.40 -23.91 -9.35
CA ARG A 485 -25.25 -23.74 -8.16
C ARG A 485 -25.15 -24.98 -7.29
N VAL A 486 -25.03 -24.77 -5.99
CA VAL A 486 -25.03 -25.84 -4.98
C VAL A 486 -26.47 -26.13 -4.55
N PRO A 487 -27.06 -27.29 -4.87
CA PRO A 487 -28.44 -27.59 -4.52
C PRO A 487 -28.62 -27.72 -3.00
N GLY A 488 -29.65 -27.10 -2.44
CA GLY A 488 -29.99 -27.22 -1.02
C GLY A 488 -29.04 -26.47 -0.07
N ALA A 489 -28.22 -25.55 -0.58
CA ALA A 489 -27.34 -24.74 0.24
C ALA A 489 -28.12 -23.93 1.28
N VAL A 490 -27.73 -24.07 2.55
CA VAL A 490 -28.19 -23.23 3.65
C VAL A 490 -27.09 -22.21 3.91
N PRO A 491 -27.40 -20.89 3.93
CA PRO A 491 -26.41 -19.87 4.28
C PRO A 491 -25.85 -20.11 5.69
N ASP A 492 -24.53 -20.02 5.84
CA ASP A 492 -23.91 -19.97 7.17
C ASP A 492 -24.29 -18.64 7.86
N GLU A 493 -24.40 -18.65 9.18
CA GLU A 493 -24.49 -17.39 9.93
C GLU A 493 -23.17 -16.61 9.78
N PRO A 494 -23.21 -15.27 9.66
CA PRO A 494 -22.01 -14.45 9.61
C PRO A 494 -21.14 -14.71 10.84
N ASN A 495 -19.86 -15.03 10.63
CA ASN A 495 -18.89 -15.28 11.71
C ASN A 495 -17.88 -14.12 11.86
N GLY A 496 -18.26 -12.94 11.38
CA GLY A 496 -17.49 -11.71 11.50
C GLY A 496 -17.59 -11.06 12.90
N PRO A 497 -16.79 -10.02 13.16
CA PRO A 497 -16.76 -9.33 14.44
C PRO A 497 -18.07 -8.60 14.73
N PRO A 498 -18.37 -8.29 16.00
CA PRO A 498 -19.57 -7.53 16.36
C PRO A 498 -19.65 -6.18 15.62
N ALA A 499 -20.82 -5.88 15.05
CA ALA A 499 -20.96 -4.71 14.18
C ALA A 499 -20.76 -3.36 14.90
N ALA A 500 -21.24 -3.23 16.14
CA ALA A 500 -21.24 -1.97 16.89
C ALA A 500 -19.83 -1.33 17.04
N PRO A 501 -18.78 -2.02 17.52
CA PRO A 501 -17.44 -1.43 17.63
C PRO A 501 -16.85 -1.06 16.26
N VAL A 502 -17.08 -1.87 15.22
CA VAL A 502 -16.60 -1.60 13.86
C VAL A 502 -17.26 -0.34 13.30
N VAL A 503 -18.59 -0.21 13.42
CA VAL A 503 -19.32 0.98 12.99
C VAL A 503 -18.86 2.22 13.76
N LEU A 504 -18.64 2.11 15.07
CA LEU A 504 -18.14 3.23 15.88
C LEU A 504 -16.74 3.69 15.43
N ALA A 505 -15.86 2.75 15.05
CA ALA A 505 -14.54 3.05 14.51
C ALA A 505 -14.62 3.89 13.22
N TRP A 506 -15.52 3.48 12.30
CA TRP A 506 -15.80 4.23 11.07
C TRP A 506 -16.41 5.61 11.34
N VAL A 507 -17.39 5.70 12.24
CA VAL A 507 -18.02 6.98 12.63
C VAL A 507 -17.00 7.93 13.26
N ALA A 508 -16.11 7.43 14.12
CA ALA A 508 -15.07 8.25 14.75
C ALA A 508 -14.07 8.80 13.71
N ALA A 509 -13.57 7.93 12.82
CA ALA A 509 -12.67 8.33 11.74
C ALA A 509 -13.36 9.33 10.79
N GLY A 510 -14.58 9.02 10.33
CA GLY A 510 -15.38 9.88 9.45
C GLY A 510 -15.69 11.25 10.08
N SER A 511 -16.02 11.30 11.37
CA SER A 511 -16.29 12.55 12.10
C SER A 511 -15.06 13.43 12.21
N LEU A 512 -13.89 12.84 12.46
CA LEU A 512 -12.61 13.55 12.51
C LEU A 512 -12.24 14.14 11.14
N ILE A 513 -12.47 13.39 10.07
CA ILE A 513 -12.26 13.84 8.69
C ILE A 513 -13.23 14.97 8.35
N GLY A 514 -14.53 14.79 8.60
CA GLY A 514 -15.58 15.77 8.33
C GLY A 514 -15.34 17.08 9.07
N THR A 515 -14.97 17.01 10.35
CA THR A 515 -14.63 18.18 11.16
C THR A 515 -13.38 18.87 10.61
N SER A 516 -12.35 18.12 10.21
CA SER A 516 -11.15 18.70 9.60
C SER A 516 -11.45 19.46 8.31
N LEU A 517 -12.34 18.94 7.46
CA LEU A 517 -12.79 19.61 6.24
C LEU A 517 -13.60 20.87 6.54
N LEU A 518 -14.52 20.80 7.49
CA LEU A 518 -15.36 21.93 7.91
C LEU A 518 -14.51 23.10 8.43
N TRP A 519 -13.57 22.83 9.34
CA TRP A 519 -12.68 23.86 9.90
C TRP A 519 -11.78 24.51 8.86
N ARG A 520 -11.46 23.82 7.76
CA ARG A 520 -10.71 24.41 6.63
C ARG A 520 -11.58 25.21 5.67
N ARG A 521 -12.89 24.97 5.65
CA ARG A 521 -13.88 25.73 4.87
C ARG A 521 -14.34 26.99 5.61
N LEU A 522 -14.32 26.99 6.95
CA LEU A 522 -14.69 28.14 7.77
C LEU A 522 -13.59 29.21 7.76
N PRO A 523 -13.92 30.50 7.52
CA PRO A 523 -12.95 31.59 7.59
C PRO A 523 -12.43 31.75 9.03
N VAL A 524 -11.11 31.84 9.17
CA VAL A 524 -10.44 32.03 10.46
C VAL A 524 -10.79 33.43 10.99
N GLY A 525 -11.44 33.52 12.15
CA GLY A 525 -11.49 34.75 12.96
C GLY A 525 -12.82 35.49 13.12
N ARG A 526 -13.89 34.85 13.61
CA ARG A 526 -15.10 35.59 14.08
C ARG A 526 -15.58 35.27 15.50
N PHE A 527 -14.90 34.40 16.24
CA PHE A 527 -15.23 34.12 17.65
C PHE A 527 -14.12 34.55 18.61
N ALA A 528 -13.40 35.63 18.30
CA ALA A 528 -12.66 36.34 19.33
C ALA A 528 -13.65 37.23 20.07
N ALA A 529 -13.87 36.97 21.36
CA ALA A 529 -14.60 37.90 22.21
C ALA A 529 -13.96 39.29 22.11
N PRO A 530 -14.74 40.39 22.10
CA PRO A 530 -14.17 41.73 22.18
C PRO A 530 -13.27 41.79 23.41
N ARG A 531 -12.01 42.22 23.23
CA ARG A 531 -11.19 42.60 24.38
C ARG A 531 -11.88 43.79 25.05
N PRO A 532 -12.03 43.80 26.39
CA PRO A 532 -12.42 45.02 27.08
C PRO A 532 -11.38 46.10 26.77
N GLU A 533 -11.84 47.27 26.33
CA GLU A 533 -10.99 48.46 26.26
C GLU A 533 -10.62 48.86 27.70
N GLU A 534 -9.31 48.98 27.97
CA GLU A 534 -8.78 49.64 29.18
C GLU A 534 -8.67 51.15 28.95
#